data_AF-A0A7V9TL43-F1
#
_entry.id   AF-A0A7V9TL43-F1
#
_cell.length_a   1.000
_cell.length_b   1.000
_cell.length_c   1.000
_cell.angle_alpha   90.00
_cell.angle_beta   90.00
_cell.angle_gamma   90.00
#
_symmetry.space_group_name_H-M   'P 1'
#
loop_
_entity.id
_entity.type
_entity.pdbx_description
1 polymer ?
#
loop_
_entity_poly.entity_id
_entity_poly.type
_entity_poly.pdbx_seq_one_letter_code
_entity_poly.pdbx_strand_id
1 'polypeptide(L)'
;MRLSTRLLLAAAVAVIAATTACGSDSTGPPGGGDHTPGTLAQHFDTLYARAKASSVSDTNYNERIQILSDLELAAAFGASPTSITVTTASGTESWNAFVFEEVRNIGGAATDSAYVIVAYRDSLVHTAIVTGVRANGTSLGASLITNDTLVVVASANSGVATLVSSGGACPAPIAGLVNPIIATGESATCVSAVIQAAHTSEFPARTGVPAAYMHFSFAARTFAGERFFDPPTSGGAVLISSSLGHLLRSSH
;
A
#
# COMPACT_ATOMS: atom_id res chain seq x y z
N MET A 1 -68.91 -19.59 16.63
CA MET A 1 -68.47 -18.21 16.33
C MET A 1 -66.97 -18.23 16.06
N ARG A 2 -66.56 -17.83 14.86
CA ARG A 2 -65.16 -17.66 14.43
C ARG A 2 -64.73 -16.21 14.69
N LEU A 3 -63.60 -16.00 15.35
CA LEU A 3 -62.75 -14.80 15.29
C LEU A 3 -61.41 -15.20 15.96
N SER A 4 -60.38 -15.55 15.20
CA SER A 4 -59.35 -14.66 14.63
C SER A 4 -58.36 -14.14 15.67
N THR A 5 -57.27 -14.86 15.87
CA THR A 5 -55.99 -14.26 16.32
C THR A 5 -54.86 -15.01 15.62
N ARG A 6 -54.59 -14.60 14.38
CA ARG A 6 -53.34 -14.87 13.67
C ARG A 6 -52.37 -13.72 13.95
N LEU A 7 -51.09 -14.03 13.76
CA LEU A 7 -49.92 -13.14 13.75
C LEU A 7 -49.41 -12.69 15.12
N LEU A 8 -48.29 -13.27 15.54
CA LEU A 8 -47.01 -12.55 15.71
C LEU A 8 -46.00 -13.49 16.37
N LEU A 9 -45.30 -14.30 15.58
CA LEU A 9 -44.02 -14.90 15.97
C LEU A 9 -43.22 -15.27 14.71
N ALA A 10 -43.07 -14.28 13.83
CA ALA A 10 -42.11 -14.28 12.73
C ALA A 10 -40.97 -13.29 13.04
N ALA A 11 -40.47 -13.30 14.28
CA ALA A 11 -39.43 -12.38 14.75
C ALA A 11 -38.21 -13.07 15.39
N ALA A 12 -38.09 -14.39 15.28
CA ALA A 12 -36.98 -15.14 15.88
C ALA A 12 -36.03 -15.80 14.87
N VAL A 13 -36.23 -15.59 13.55
CA VAL A 13 -35.35 -16.14 12.49
C VAL A 13 -34.60 -15.03 11.73
N ALA A 14 -34.86 -13.75 12.01
CA ALA A 14 -34.19 -12.63 11.36
C ALA A 14 -32.87 -12.19 12.03
N VAL A 15 -32.48 -12.78 13.17
CA VAL A 15 -31.26 -12.39 13.90
C VAL A 15 -30.06 -13.31 13.60
N ILE A 16 -30.28 -14.47 12.95
CA ILE A 16 -29.19 -15.39 12.57
C ILE A 16 -28.74 -15.17 11.10
N ALA A 17 -29.39 -14.26 10.36
CA ALA A 17 -28.95 -13.85 9.02
C ALA A 17 -27.98 -12.66 9.03
N ALA A 18 -27.62 -12.13 10.20
CA ALA A 18 -26.67 -11.01 10.36
C ALA A 18 -25.26 -11.44 10.79
N THR A 19 -25.01 -12.73 11.01
CA THR A 19 -23.68 -13.25 11.41
C THR A 19 -23.01 -14.11 10.33
N THR A 20 -23.60 -14.23 9.14
CA THR A 20 -22.99 -14.91 7.98
C THR A 20 -22.68 -13.97 6.81
N ALA A 21 -22.85 -12.66 6.99
CA ALA A 21 -22.30 -11.64 6.09
C ALA A 21 -20.83 -11.27 6.42
N CYS A 22 -20.19 -11.95 7.39
CA CYS A 22 -18.75 -11.88 7.66
C CYS A 22 -17.94 -12.86 6.78
N GLY A 23 -18.43 -13.18 5.58
CA GLY A 23 -17.83 -14.19 4.69
C GLY A 23 -17.87 -13.82 3.20
N SER A 24 -18.21 -12.58 2.86
CA SER A 24 -18.02 -12.07 1.51
C SER A 24 -17.01 -10.93 1.55
N ASP A 25 -16.08 -10.96 0.60
CA ASP A 25 -15.11 -9.91 0.30
C ASP A 25 -15.80 -8.59 -0.06
N SER A 26 -16.35 -7.92 0.96
CA SER A 26 -17.15 -6.70 0.85
C SER A 26 -16.32 -5.58 0.23
N THR A 27 -16.54 -5.34 -1.07
CA THR A 27 -16.99 -4.08 -1.71
C THR A 27 -16.27 -2.76 -1.40
N GLY A 28 -15.06 -2.80 -0.84
CA GLY A 28 -14.18 -1.63 -0.77
C GLY A 28 -13.75 -1.19 -2.17
N PRO A 29 -13.67 0.12 -2.44
CA PRO A 29 -14.31 0.61 -3.64
C PRO A 29 -13.51 0.32 -4.92
N PRO A 30 -14.23 0.04 -6.03
CA PRO A 30 -13.60 -0.20 -7.32
C PRO A 30 -12.89 1.07 -7.81
N GLY A 31 -11.73 0.88 -8.43
CA GLY A 31 -10.97 1.94 -9.09
C GLY A 31 -11.85 2.67 -10.10
N GLY A 32 -12.31 3.86 -9.71
CA GLY A 32 -13.20 4.69 -10.51
C GLY A 32 -13.45 6.01 -9.79
N GLY A 33 -12.81 7.07 -10.30
CA GLY A 33 -13.20 8.49 -10.24
C GLY A 33 -13.38 9.21 -8.90
N ASP A 34 -14.05 8.60 -7.92
CA ASP A 34 -14.78 9.34 -6.89
C ASP A 34 -14.32 9.05 -5.44
N HIS A 35 -13.22 8.32 -5.25
CA HIS A 35 -12.72 8.03 -3.91
C HIS A 35 -11.83 9.15 -3.41
N THR A 36 -12.29 9.81 -2.34
CA THR A 36 -11.41 10.70 -1.59
C THR A 36 -10.25 9.90 -0.99
N PRO A 37 -9.06 10.50 -0.81
CA PRO A 37 -7.94 9.86 -0.12
C PRO A 37 -8.35 9.25 1.23
N GLY A 38 -9.23 9.95 1.96
CA GLY A 38 -9.79 9.48 3.22
C GLY A 38 -10.59 8.17 3.14
N THR A 39 -11.48 8.05 2.15
CA THR A 39 -12.23 6.80 1.89
C THR A 39 -11.28 5.65 1.56
N LEU A 40 -10.22 5.95 0.80
CA LEU A 40 -9.24 4.96 0.40
C LEU A 40 -8.35 4.52 1.57
N ALA A 41 -7.99 5.42 2.48
CA ALA A 41 -7.29 5.09 3.71
C ALA A 41 -8.11 4.13 4.58
N GLN A 42 -9.40 4.40 4.79
CA GLN A 42 -10.30 3.51 5.55
C GLN A 42 -10.44 2.12 4.89
N HIS A 43 -10.43 2.09 3.55
CA HIS A 43 -10.44 0.84 2.81
C HIS A 43 -9.18 0.01 3.06
N PHE A 44 -8.00 0.63 2.96
CA PHE A 44 -6.73 -0.06 3.24
C PHE A 44 -6.60 -0.47 4.71
N ASP A 45 -7.08 0.34 5.66
CA ASP A 45 -7.16 0.00 7.09
C ASP A 45 -8.03 -1.24 7.34
N THR A 46 -9.17 -1.33 6.64
CA THR A 46 -10.04 -2.52 6.71
C THR A 46 -9.33 -3.77 6.18
N LEU A 47 -8.62 -3.65 5.05
CA LEU A 47 -7.82 -4.76 4.52
C LEU A 47 -6.66 -5.12 5.45
N TYR A 48 -6.00 -4.13 6.04
CA TYR A 48 -4.92 -4.28 7.00
C TYR A 48 -5.40 -5.07 8.22
N ALA A 49 -6.53 -4.66 8.82
CA ALA A 49 -7.09 -5.33 10.00
C ALA A 49 -7.42 -6.81 9.71
N ARG A 50 -7.92 -7.11 8.51
CA ARG A 50 -8.17 -8.50 8.07
C ARG A 50 -6.87 -9.28 7.90
N ALA A 51 -5.90 -8.72 7.19
CA ALA A 51 -4.59 -9.35 7.02
C ALA A 51 -3.89 -9.58 8.37
N LYS A 52 -4.05 -8.64 9.31
CA LYS A 52 -3.53 -8.74 10.67
C LYS A 52 -4.18 -9.88 11.45
N ALA A 53 -5.50 -10.02 11.37
CA ALA A 53 -6.20 -11.16 11.97
C ALA A 53 -5.73 -12.50 11.38
N SER A 54 -5.58 -12.58 10.05
CA SER A 54 -5.06 -13.78 9.37
C SER A 54 -3.62 -14.13 9.77
N SER A 55 -2.78 -13.11 10.04
CA SER A 55 -1.38 -13.32 10.44
C SER A 55 -1.19 -14.06 11.77
N VAL A 56 -2.23 -14.14 12.60
CA VAL A 56 -2.21 -14.93 13.83
C VAL A 56 -2.09 -16.42 13.53
N SER A 57 -2.70 -16.89 12.43
CA SER A 57 -2.67 -18.28 12.01
C SER A 57 -1.71 -18.57 10.85
N ASP A 58 -1.37 -17.56 10.05
CA ASP A 58 -0.50 -17.70 8.88
C ASP A 58 0.43 -16.50 8.73
N THR A 59 1.71 -16.69 9.10
CA THR A 59 2.72 -15.63 9.06
C THR A 59 3.02 -15.11 7.66
N ASN A 60 2.59 -15.79 6.59
CA ASN A 60 2.78 -15.31 5.22
C ASN A 60 1.96 -14.05 4.90
N TYR A 61 1.05 -13.64 5.80
CA TYR A 61 0.33 -12.36 5.69
C TYR A 61 1.16 -11.14 6.13
N ASN A 62 2.35 -11.32 6.72
CA ASN A 62 3.15 -10.20 7.24
C ASN A 62 3.51 -9.18 6.16
N GLU A 63 3.85 -9.63 4.96
CA GLU A 63 4.21 -8.76 3.85
C GLU A 63 2.99 -8.06 3.26
N ARG A 64 1.82 -8.72 3.26
CA ARG A 64 0.55 -8.07 2.89
C ARG A 64 0.17 -6.99 3.88
N ILE A 65 0.31 -7.23 5.19
CA ILE A 65 0.13 -6.23 6.24
C ILE A 65 1.01 -5.02 5.94
N GLN A 66 2.26 -5.25 5.54
CA GLN A 66 3.19 -4.17 5.24
C GLN A 66 2.76 -3.35 4.02
N ILE A 67 2.47 -4.00 2.89
CA ILE A 67 2.01 -3.29 1.68
C ILE A 67 0.74 -2.49 1.95
N LEU A 68 -0.22 -3.07 2.68
CA LEU A 68 -1.45 -2.38 3.05
C LEU A 68 -1.17 -1.17 3.96
N SER A 69 -0.15 -1.26 4.82
CA SER A 69 0.29 -0.13 5.65
C SER A 69 0.87 1.00 4.83
N ASP A 70 1.68 0.69 3.82
CA ASP A 70 2.28 1.71 2.95
C ASP A 70 1.21 2.40 2.07
N LEU A 71 0.24 1.62 1.57
CA LEU A 71 -0.90 2.14 0.80
C LEU A 71 -1.81 3.03 1.66
N GLU A 72 -2.11 2.57 2.89
CA GLU A 72 -2.90 3.34 3.85
C GLU A 72 -2.20 4.63 4.26
N LEU A 73 -0.89 4.57 4.52
CA LEU A 73 -0.09 5.74 4.90
C LEU A 73 -0.21 6.84 3.84
N ALA A 74 0.06 6.53 2.57
CA ALA A 74 -0.08 7.51 1.49
C ALA A 74 -1.51 8.08 1.41
N ALA A 75 -2.53 7.21 1.40
CA ALA A 75 -3.92 7.66 1.31
C ALA A 75 -4.37 8.51 2.52
N ALA A 76 -3.94 8.14 3.73
CA ALA A 76 -4.29 8.83 4.98
C ALA A 76 -3.72 10.26 5.02
N PHE A 77 -2.59 10.47 4.37
CA PHE A 77 -1.92 11.77 4.24
C PHE A 77 -2.26 12.53 2.96
N GLY A 78 -3.29 12.09 2.24
CA GLY A 78 -3.94 12.88 1.19
C GLY A 78 -3.53 12.54 -0.24
N ALA A 79 -2.61 11.61 -0.48
CA ALA A 79 -2.33 11.15 -1.83
C ALA A 79 -3.54 10.48 -2.43
N SER A 80 -3.69 10.71 -3.73
CA SER A 80 -4.60 9.97 -4.57
C SER A 80 -3.80 8.97 -5.40
N PRO A 81 -4.33 7.75 -5.63
CA PRO A 81 -3.64 6.77 -6.44
C PRO A 81 -3.51 7.31 -7.87
N THR A 82 -2.33 7.15 -8.45
CA THR A 82 -2.09 7.46 -9.85
C THR A 82 -2.29 6.21 -10.69
N SER A 83 -3.19 6.28 -11.68
CA SER A 83 -3.33 5.18 -12.65
C SER A 83 -2.08 5.13 -13.54
N ILE A 84 -1.44 3.97 -13.58
CA ILE A 84 -0.27 3.70 -14.40
C ILE A 84 -0.56 2.61 -15.42
N THR A 85 0.08 2.71 -16.58
CA THR A 85 0.11 1.62 -17.56
C THR A 85 1.32 0.76 -17.26
N VAL A 86 1.06 -0.50 -16.92
CA VAL A 86 2.08 -1.50 -16.63
C VAL A 86 2.25 -2.40 -17.84
N THR A 87 3.48 -2.65 -18.23
CA THR A 87 3.85 -3.72 -19.17
C THR A 87 4.24 -4.95 -18.39
N THR A 88 3.55 -6.05 -18.66
CA THR A 88 3.80 -7.39 -18.13
C THR A 88 4.27 -8.30 -19.26
N ALA A 89 4.71 -9.53 -18.95
CA ALA A 89 5.05 -10.51 -19.97
C ALA A 89 3.84 -10.91 -20.85
N SER A 90 2.61 -10.71 -20.37
CA SER A 90 1.37 -10.98 -21.11
C SER A 90 0.81 -9.78 -21.88
N GLY A 91 1.44 -8.61 -21.80
CA GLY A 91 0.97 -7.38 -22.42
C GLY A 91 0.76 -6.26 -21.41
N THR A 92 -0.01 -5.24 -21.80
CA THR A 92 -0.22 -4.05 -20.97
C THR A 92 -1.50 -4.11 -20.15
N GLU A 93 -1.44 -3.63 -18.92
CA GLU A 93 -2.58 -3.51 -18.00
C GLU A 93 -2.60 -2.12 -17.35
N SER A 94 -3.75 -1.72 -16.79
CA SER A 94 -3.86 -0.51 -15.97
C SER A 94 -3.83 -0.89 -14.50
N TRP A 95 -2.89 -0.32 -13.75
CA TRP A 95 -2.73 -0.52 -12.32
C TRP A 95 -2.83 0.84 -11.61
N ASN A 96 -2.98 0.83 -10.29
CA ASN A 96 -2.89 2.02 -9.47
C ASN A 96 -1.56 2.03 -8.72
N ALA A 97 -1.01 3.21 -8.46
CA ALA A 97 0.22 3.31 -7.70
C ALA A 97 0.29 4.57 -6.84
N PHE A 98 0.99 4.42 -5.71
CA PHE A 98 1.41 5.49 -4.83
C PHE A 98 2.93 5.62 -4.84
N VAL A 99 3.39 6.84 -4.66
CA VAL A 99 4.81 7.12 -4.46
C VAL A 99 4.95 8.11 -3.32
N PHE A 100 5.81 7.79 -2.36
CA PHE A 100 6.19 8.72 -1.31
C PHE A 100 7.70 8.67 -1.09
N GLU A 101 8.23 9.75 -0.54
CA GLU A 101 9.64 9.89 -0.17
C GLU A 101 9.76 9.82 1.36
N GLU A 102 10.62 8.94 1.85
CA GLU A 102 11.08 8.95 3.23
C GLU A 102 12.38 9.75 3.30
N VAL A 103 12.37 10.82 4.09
CA VAL A 103 13.46 11.80 4.19
C VAL A 103 14.06 11.75 5.58
N ARG A 104 15.39 11.61 5.63
CA ARG A 104 16.10 11.68 6.90
C ARG A 104 16.76 13.03 7.10
N ASN A 105 16.47 13.64 8.24
CA ASN A 105 17.15 14.84 8.71
C ASN A 105 18.17 14.51 9.80
N ILE A 106 19.43 14.91 9.60
CA ILE A 106 20.45 14.93 10.66
C ILE A 106 20.80 16.39 10.92
N GLY A 107 20.55 16.87 12.14
CA GLY A 107 20.86 18.26 12.52
C GLY A 107 20.08 19.32 11.72
N GLY A 108 18.88 19.00 11.24
CA GLY A 108 18.02 19.93 10.48
C GLY A 108 18.32 20.01 8.98
N ALA A 109 19.28 19.23 8.47
CA ALA A 109 19.53 19.10 7.04
C ALA A 109 19.09 17.72 6.53
N ALA A 110 18.42 17.70 5.36
CA ALA A 110 18.14 16.47 4.65
C ALA A 110 19.47 15.82 4.23
N THR A 111 19.70 14.60 4.71
CA THR A 111 20.99 13.90 4.55
C THR A 111 20.91 12.70 3.64
N ASP A 112 19.75 12.04 3.58
CA ASP A 112 19.48 10.89 2.73
C ASP A 112 17.97 10.76 2.55
N SER A 113 17.53 10.21 1.42
CA SER A 113 16.13 9.90 1.19
C SER A 113 15.93 8.72 0.26
N ALA A 114 14.80 8.04 0.44
CA ALA A 114 14.38 6.91 -0.37
C ALA A 114 12.94 7.12 -0.84
N TYR A 115 12.69 6.80 -2.10
CA TYR A 115 11.37 6.77 -2.68
C TYR A 115 10.82 5.35 -2.58
N VAL A 116 9.62 5.26 -2.04
CA VAL A 116 8.83 4.04 -2.00
C VAL A 116 7.79 4.12 -3.10
N ILE A 117 7.72 3.09 -3.92
CA ILE A 117 6.70 2.97 -4.96
C ILE A 117 5.92 1.69 -4.69
N VAL A 118 4.62 1.83 -4.50
CA VAL A 118 3.70 0.71 -4.34
C VAL A 118 2.69 0.74 -5.47
N ALA A 119 2.71 -0.28 -6.32
CA ALA A 119 1.76 -0.47 -7.42
C ALA A 119 0.88 -1.68 -7.15
N TYR A 120 -0.43 -1.56 -7.37
CA TYR A 120 -1.40 -2.62 -7.11
C TYR A 120 -2.42 -2.73 -8.24
N ARG A 121 -2.83 -3.98 -8.53
CA ARG A 121 -3.67 -4.31 -9.69
C ARG A 121 -5.16 -4.13 -9.42
N ASP A 122 -5.62 -4.51 -8.23
CA ASP A 122 -7.02 -4.65 -7.88
C ASP A 122 -7.34 -3.98 -6.53
N SER A 123 -8.61 -3.64 -6.29
CA SER A 123 -8.99 -2.94 -5.05
C SER A 123 -8.77 -3.78 -3.79
N LEU A 124 -8.73 -5.11 -3.88
CA LEU A 124 -8.40 -5.99 -2.76
C LEU A 124 -6.89 -6.14 -2.55
N VAL A 125 -6.07 -5.56 -3.44
CA VAL A 125 -4.60 -5.59 -3.36
C VAL A 125 -4.10 -7.04 -3.33
N HIS A 126 -4.74 -7.97 -4.03
CA HIS A 126 -4.28 -9.37 -4.08
C HIS A 126 -2.96 -9.50 -4.85
N THR A 127 -2.73 -8.57 -5.78
CA THR A 127 -1.48 -8.45 -6.53
C THR A 127 -0.91 -7.04 -6.38
N ALA A 128 0.30 -6.94 -5.85
CA ALA A 128 1.02 -5.68 -5.68
C ALA A 128 2.53 -5.85 -5.85
N ILE A 129 3.19 -4.76 -6.24
CA ILE A 129 4.64 -4.64 -6.26
C ILE A 129 5.03 -3.47 -5.38
N VAL A 130 6.02 -3.71 -4.53
CA VAL A 130 6.70 -2.67 -3.76
C VAL A 130 8.16 -2.60 -4.22
N THR A 131 8.65 -1.39 -4.46
CA THR A 131 10.04 -1.14 -4.87
C THR A 131 10.55 0.11 -4.18
N GLY A 132 11.86 0.14 -3.93
CA GLY A 132 12.53 1.26 -3.30
C GLY A 132 13.68 1.78 -4.17
N VAL A 133 13.84 3.10 -4.24
CA VAL A 133 14.96 3.74 -4.95
C VAL A 133 15.49 4.88 -4.08
N ARG A 134 16.78 4.90 -3.76
CA ARG A 134 17.41 6.03 -3.08
C ARG A 134 17.45 7.26 -3.98
N ALA A 135 17.49 8.45 -3.41
CA ALA A 135 17.60 9.70 -4.18
C ALA A 135 18.87 9.83 -5.01
N ASN A 136 19.92 9.05 -4.70
CA ASN A 136 21.12 8.94 -5.54
C ASN A 136 20.96 7.96 -6.73
N GLY A 137 19.77 7.42 -6.96
CA GLY A 137 19.45 6.47 -8.02
C GLY A 137 19.76 5.00 -7.68
N THR A 138 20.25 4.69 -6.48
CA THR A 138 20.52 3.31 -6.08
C THR A 138 19.21 2.57 -5.82
N SER A 139 18.97 1.49 -6.54
CA SER A 139 17.83 0.62 -6.26
C SER A 139 18.01 -0.10 -4.92
N LEU A 140 16.91 -0.23 -4.18
CA LEU A 140 16.85 -0.93 -2.91
C LEU A 140 16.31 -2.35 -3.07
N GLY A 141 15.73 -2.69 -4.22
CA GLY A 141 15.05 -3.96 -4.41
C GLY A 141 13.61 -3.78 -4.90
N ALA A 142 13.00 -4.88 -5.33
CA ALA A 142 11.57 -4.95 -5.61
C ALA A 142 11.02 -6.31 -5.17
N SER A 143 9.80 -6.30 -4.63
CA SER A 143 9.06 -7.49 -4.22
C SER A 143 7.67 -7.48 -4.84
N LEU A 144 7.27 -8.64 -5.36
CA LEU A 144 5.94 -8.94 -5.86
C LEU A 144 5.19 -9.74 -4.80
N ILE A 145 3.98 -9.31 -4.47
CA ILE A 145 3.01 -10.11 -3.71
C ILE A 145 1.92 -10.57 -4.66
N THR A 146 1.62 -11.88 -4.65
CA THR A 146 0.45 -12.45 -5.32
C THR A 146 -0.36 -13.32 -4.36
N ASN A 147 -1.67 -13.43 -4.59
CA ASN A 147 -2.57 -14.25 -3.79
C ASN A 147 -2.43 -14.01 -2.28
N ASP A 148 -2.25 -12.76 -1.87
CA ASP A 148 -2.11 -12.28 -0.49
C ASP A 148 -0.85 -12.67 0.27
N THR A 149 -0.17 -13.74 -0.11
CA THR A 149 0.82 -14.40 0.75
C THR A 149 2.08 -14.81 0.02
N LEU A 150 2.04 -14.91 -1.32
CA LEU A 150 3.21 -15.31 -2.08
C LEU A 150 4.08 -14.09 -2.37
N VAL A 151 5.21 -14.01 -1.67
CA VAL A 151 6.21 -12.96 -1.83
C VAL A 151 7.35 -13.46 -2.71
N VAL A 152 7.66 -12.72 -3.76
CA VAL A 152 8.74 -13.02 -4.69
C VAL A 152 9.62 -11.79 -4.88
N VAL A 153 10.89 -11.96 -4.55
CA VAL A 153 11.93 -10.95 -4.76
C VAL A 153 12.32 -10.92 -6.22
N ALA A 154 12.50 -9.72 -6.76
CA ALA A 154 12.97 -9.52 -8.13
C ALA A 154 14.40 -10.05 -8.32
N SER A 155 14.62 -10.83 -9.38
CA SER A 155 15.95 -11.27 -9.81
C SER A 155 16.76 -10.15 -10.48
N ALA A 156 16.06 -9.15 -11.03
CA ALA A 156 16.66 -7.91 -11.52
C ALA A 156 15.68 -6.77 -11.30
N ASN A 157 16.18 -5.59 -10.98
CA ASN A 157 15.35 -4.40 -10.88
C ASN A 157 16.15 -3.16 -11.29
N SER A 158 15.44 -2.18 -11.80
CA SER A 158 15.93 -0.84 -12.03
C SER A 158 14.78 0.13 -11.87
N GLY A 159 15.04 1.24 -11.20
CA GLY A 159 14.04 2.27 -10.97
C GLY A 159 14.70 3.62 -10.87
N VAL A 160 13.94 4.66 -11.20
CA VAL A 160 14.33 6.04 -11.00
C VAL A 160 13.17 6.74 -10.35
N ALA A 161 13.44 7.52 -9.31
CA ALA A 161 12.46 8.38 -8.69
C ALA A 161 13.13 9.72 -8.35
N THR A 162 12.44 10.82 -8.66
CA THR A 162 12.94 12.17 -8.45
C THR A 162 11.83 13.07 -7.93
N LEU A 163 12.15 13.87 -6.92
CA LEU A 163 11.30 14.96 -6.45
C LEU A 163 11.24 16.05 -7.53
N VAL A 164 10.04 16.33 -8.02
CA VAL A 164 9.76 17.40 -8.98
C VAL A 164 9.48 18.70 -8.24
N SER A 165 8.64 18.66 -7.21
CA SER A 165 8.33 19.80 -6.36
C SER A 165 7.80 19.35 -4.99
N SER A 166 7.83 20.26 -4.03
CA SER A 166 7.19 20.10 -2.72
C SER A 166 6.19 21.21 -2.48
N GLY A 167 5.14 20.91 -1.71
CA GLY A 167 4.01 21.77 -1.44
C GLY A 167 3.89 22.12 0.04
N GLY A 168 2.64 22.26 0.49
CA GLY A 168 2.32 22.50 1.90
C GLY A 168 2.31 21.23 2.74
N ALA A 169 2.07 21.40 4.05
CA ALA A 169 1.86 20.31 4.97
C ALA A 169 0.74 19.38 4.48
N CYS A 170 0.90 18.07 4.69
CA CYS A 170 -0.14 17.10 4.40
C CYS A 170 -1.38 17.35 5.29
N PRO A 171 -2.60 16.97 4.84
CA PRO A 171 -3.75 16.91 5.71
C PRO A 171 -3.51 15.99 6.90
N ALA A 172 -4.21 16.27 8.01
CA ALA A 172 -4.23 15.36 9.14
C ALA A 172 -4.96 14.06 8.75
N PRO A 173 -4.48 12.88 9.20
CA PRO A 173 -5.14 11.62 8.91
C PRO A 173 -6.51 11.55 9.59
N ILE A 174 -7.40 10.72 9.04
CA ILE A 174 -8.72 10.49 9.62
C ILE A 174 -8.58 9.79 10.97
N ALA A 175 -9.36 10.24 11.95
CA ALA A 175 -9.40 9.59 13.26
C ALA A 175 -10.01 8.18 13.17
N GLY A 176 -9.45 7.24 13.94
CA GLY A 176 -10.00 5.89 14.09
C GLY A 176 -9.43 4.82 13.15
N LEU A 177 -8.45 5.17 12.31
CA LEU A 177 -7.62 4.17 11.62
C LEU A 177 -6.86 3.33 12.67
N VAL A 178 -6.84 2.01 12.51
CA VAL A 178 -6.28 1.07 13.49
C VAL A 178 -4.83 0.71 13.19
N ASN A 179 -4.35 0.98 11.98
CA ASN A 179 -2.98 0.72 11.62
C ASN A 179 -1.99 1.60 12.41
N PRO A 180 -1.08 0.99 13.20
CA PRO A 180 -0.17 1.74 14.05
C PRO A 180 0.79 2.64 13.25
N ILE A 181 1.06 2.33 11.96
CA ILE A 181 1.94 3.17 11.13
C ILE A 181 1.38 4.60 10.99
N ILE A 182 0.06 4.78 11.08
CA ILE A 182 -0.58 6.10 10.95
C ILE A 182 -0.33 6.96 12.20
N ALA A 183 -0.30 6.33 13.37
CA ALA A 183 -0.02 7.02 14.63
C ALA A 183 1.47 7.38 14.77
N THR A 184 2.36 6.56 14.21
CA THR A 184 3.82 6.81 14.19
C THR A 184 4.28 7.60 12.97
N GLY A 185 3.47 7.63 11.91
CA GLY A 185 3.67 8.46 10.72
C GLY A 185 3.41 9.89 11.14
N GLU A 186 4.48 10.57 11.54
CA GLU A 186 4.42 11.86 12.21
C GLU A 186 3.70 12.89 11.33
N SER A 187 2.40 13.09 11.55
CA SER A 187 1.58 14.04 10.80
C SER A 187 2.10 15.47 10.85
N ALA A 188 2.98 15.79 11.79
CA ALA A 188 3.64 17.09 11.93
C ALA A 188 4.80 17.31 10.94
N THR A 189 5.31 16.25 10.30
CA THR A 189 6.47 16.34 9.41
C THR A 189 6.16 16.00 7.95
N CYS A 190 4.95 15.57 7.62
CA CYS A 190 4.55 15.26 6.25
C CYS A 190 4.38 16.53 5.39
N VAL A 191 4.96 16.51 4.18
CA VAL A 191 4.79 17.56 3.16
C VAL A 191 4.32 16.93 1.85
N SER A 192 3.31 17.53 1.22
CA SER A 192 2.86 17.11 -0.11
C SER A 192 3.97 17.29 -1.15
N ALA A 193 4.04 16.40 -2.13
CA ALA A 193 5.04 16.44 -3.17
C ALA A 193 4.51 15.99 -4.53
N VAL A 194 5.25 16.40 -5.56
CA VAL A 194 5.12 15.85 -6.90
C VAL A 194 6.38 15.06 -7.17
N ILE A 195 6.23 13.77 -7.43
CA ILE A 195 7.35 12.85 -7.64
C ILE A 195 7.21 12.26 -9.03
N GLN A 196 8.30 12.21 -9.80
CA GLN A 196 8.36 11.47 -11.04
C GLN A 196 9.05 10.14 -10.79
N ALA A 197 8.44 9.04 -11.21
CA ALA A 197 9.03 7.71 -11.05
C ALA A 197 8.84 6.83 -12.29
N ALA A 198 9.79 5.92 -12.50
CA ALA A 198 9.76 4.84 -13.48
C ALA A 198 10.36 3.59 -12.85
N HIS A 199 9.91 2.40 -13.26
CA HIS A 199 10.41 1.15 -12.70
C HIS A 199 10.34 0.01 -13.70
N THR A 200 11.30 -0.90 -13.60
CA THR A 200 11.36 -2.18 -14.29
C THR A 200 11.87 -3.25 -13.32
N SER A 201 11.26 -4.42 -13.32
CA SER A 201 11.70 -5.58 -12.56
C SER A 201 11.42 -6.88 -13.28
N GLU A 202 12.33 -7.84 -13.08
CA GLU A 202 12.19 -9.23 -13.48
C GLU A 202 12.04 -10.09 -12.23
N PHE A 203 11.10 -11.03 -12.24
CA PHE A 203 10.86 -11.98 -11.16
C PHE A 203 11.13 -13.42 -11.65
N PRO A 204 11.76 -14.26 -10.83
CA PRO A 204 12.02 -15.65 -11.21
C PRO A 204 10.72 -16.43 -11.38
N ALA A 205 10.71 -17.38 -12.34
CA ALA A 205 9.62 -18.33 -12.45
C ALA A 205 9.53 -19.18 -11.18
N ARG A 206 8.37 -19.17 -10.52
CA ARG A 206 8.11 -19.96 -9.31
C ARG A 206 6.65 -20.38 -9.25
N THR A 207 6.38 -21.53 -8.63
CA THR A 207 5.01 -22.00 -8.37
C THR A 207 4.19 -20.90 -7.67
N GLY A 208 3.00 -20.62 -8.21
CA GLY A 208 2.08 -19.61 -7.68
C GLY A 208 2.29 -18.19 -8.22
N VAL A 209 3.37 -17.94 -8.97
CA VAL A 209 3.56 -16.67 -9.71
C VAL A 209 3.02 -16.84 -11.13
N PRO A 210 1.99 -16.08 -11.54
CA PRO A 210 1.56 -16.04 -12.93
C PRO A 210 2.71 -15.62 -13.85
N ALA A 211 2.91 -16.32 -14.97
CA ALA A 211 3.97 -16.02 -15.94
C ALA A 211 3.93 -14.56 -16.44
N ALA A 212 2.72 -13.96 -16.47
CA ALA A 212 2.52 -12.54 -16.73
C ALA A 212 3.42 -11.63 -15.88
N TYR A 213 3.55 -11.93 -14.59
CA TYR A 213 4.26 -11.07 -13.63
C TYR A 213 5.75 -11.38 -13.50
N MET A 214 6.30 -12.24 -14.36
CA MET A 214 7.75 -12.44 -14.43
C MET A 214 8.46 -11.19 -14.96
N HIS A 215 7.77 -10.35 -15.74
CA HIS A 215 8.21 -9.01 -16.11
C HIS A 215 7.20 -8.00 -15.60
N PHE A 216 7.68 -6.89 -15.05
CA PHE A 216 6.86 -5.75 -14.70
C PHE A 216 7.61 -4.47 -14.99
N SER A 217 7.01 -3.55 -15.73
CA SER A 217 7.56 -2.22 -15.91
C SER A 217 6.48 -1.16 -16.10
N PHE A 218 6.78 0.07 -15.72
CA PHE A 218 6.03 1.25 -16.13
C PHE A 218 7.00 2.38 -16.48
N ALA A 219 6.69 3.11 -17.55
CA ALA A 219 7.48 4.25 -17.99
C ALA A 219 7.33 5.43 -17.01
N ALA A 220 8.18 6.46 -17.16
CA ALA A 220 8.13 7.63 -16.29
C ALA A 220 6.73 8.24 -16.18
N ARG A 221 6.22 8.35 -14.95
CA ARG A 221 4.94 8.94 -14.59
C ARG A 221 5.11 9.91 -13.43
N THR A 222 4.24 10.92 -13.40
CA THR A 222 4.17 11.90 -12.32
C THR A 222 3.08 11.50 -11.34
N PHE A 223 3.44 11.51 -10.06
CA PHE A 223 2.60 11.12 -8.95
C PHE A 223 2.37 12.33 -8.04
N ALA A 224 1.14 12.48 -7.57
CA ALA A 224 0.88 13.24 -6.35
C ALA A 224 1.25 12.32 -5.17
N GLY A 225 2.25 12.71 -4.40
CA GLY A 225 2.80 11.91 -3.32
C GLY A 225 3.11 12.75 -2.08
N GLU A 226 3.83 12.14 -1.15
CA GLU A 226 4.21 12.76 0.11
C GLU A 226 5.69 12.65 0.37
N ARG A 227 6.18 13.51 1.26
CA ARG A 227 7.48 13.42 1.90
C ARG A 227 7.27 13.24 3.38
N PHE A 228 7.65 12.10 3.92
CA PHE A 228 7.64 11.80 5.34
C PHE A 228 9.04 12.05 5.89
N PHE A 229 9.17 12.89 6.91
CA PHE A 229 10.48 13.17 7.49
C PHE A 229 10.61 12.46 8.82
N ASP A 230 11.66 11.67 8.95
CA ASP A 230 12.00 11.00 10.19
C ASP A 230 12.31 12.04 11.28
N PRO A 231 11.91 11.78 12.54
CA PRO A 231 12.35 12.59 13.66
C PRO A 231 13.88 12.54 13.73
N PRO A 232 14.54 13.66 14.12
CA PRO A 232 15.99 13.71 14.19
C PRO A 232 16.51 12.73 15.26
N THR A 233 17.00 11.57 14.80
CA THR A 233 17.65 10.56 15.66
C THR A 233 19.17 10.64 15.51
N SER A 234 19.87 10.67 16.64
CA SER A 234 21.34 10.66 16.68
C SER A 234 21.89 9.28 16.27
N GLY A 235 22.39 9.15 15.03
CA GLY A 235 23.49 8.21 14.73
C GLY A 235 23.25 6.91 13.92
N GLY A 236 22.07 6.61 13.35
CA GLY A 236 21.88 5.38 12.52
C GLY A 236 21.36 5.67 11.12
N ALA A 237 21.87 5.02 10.05
CA ALA A 237 21.41 5.18 8.65
C ALA A 237 19.87 5.19 8.50
N VAL A 238 19.33 5.78 7.41
CA VAL A 238 17.87 5.86 7.14
C VAL A 238 17.20 4.57 7.58
N LEU A 239 16.37 4.66 8.62
CA LEU A 239 15.38 3.66 8.90
C LEU A 239 14.31 3.93 7.86
N ILE A 240 14.62 3.61 6.61
CA ILE A 240 13.60 3.44 5.58
C ILE A 240 12.60 2.56 6.29
N SER A 241 11.40 3.09 6.54
CA SER A 241 10.56 2.72 7.69
C SER A 241 10.77 1.25 7.97
N SER A 242 11.10 0.83 9.20
CA SER A 242 11.57 -0.54 9.51
C SER A 242 10.90 -1.68 8.70
N SER A 243 9.62 -1.47 8.37
CA SER A 243 8.83 -1.87 7.19
C SER A 243 9.51 -2.10 5.81
N LEU A 244 9.94 -1.09 5.04
CA LEU A 244 10.61 -1.26 3.74
C LEU A 244 12.00 -1.91 3.87
N GLY A 245 12.71 -1.56 4.95
CA GLY A 245 14.02 -2.12 5.25
C GLY A 245 13.98 -3.63 5.46
N HIS A 246 12.94 -4.18 6.09
CA HIS A 246 12.81 -5.62 6.29
C HIS A 246 12.55 -6.38 4.99
N LEU A 247 11.66 -5.87 4.13
CA LEU A 247 11.31 -6.50 2.84
C LEU A 247 12.45 -6.45 1.82
N LEU A 248 13.19 -5.33 1.77
CA LEU A 248 14.18 -5.08 0.73
C LEU A 248 15.62 -5.41 1.14
N ARG A 249 15.92 -5.55 2.44
CA ARG A 249 17.26 -6.00 2.90
C ARG A 249 17.40 -7.52 2.98
N SER A 250 16.31 -8.28 3.03
CA SER A 250 16.36 -9.74 2.95
C SER A 250 16.62 -10.28 1.54
N SER A 251 16.61 -9.41 0.53
CA SER A 251 16.86 -9.73 -0.88
C SER A 251 18.32 -9.57 -1.34
N HIS A 252 19.23 -9.22 -0.43
CA HIS A 252 20.67 -9.09 -0.66
C HIS A 252 21.46 -9.93 0.34
#